data_AF-A0A6V7LKG4-F1
#
_entry.id   AF-A0A6V7LKG4-F1
#
_cell.length_a   1.000
_cell.length_b   1.000
_cell.length_c   1.000
_cell.angle_alpha   90.00
_cell.angle_beta   90.00
_cell.angle_gamma   90.00
#
_symmetry.space_group_name_H-M   'P 1'
#
loop_
_entity.id
_entity.type
_entity.pdbx_description
1 polymer ?
#
loop_
_entity_poly.entity_id
_entity_poly.type
_entity_poly.pdbx_seq_one_letter_code
_entity_poly.pdbx_strand_id
1 'polypeptide(L)'
;DETTLIDIKNFKFIINHDPCNKTQPLLLTLVHSAPGNFAKRHVVRETWGKQTSEMIVLFFIGKTDKYKINIIEENKKYGDIIQGNFLDAYRNMTYKHVMALKWATYHCP
;
A
#
# COMPACT_ATOMS: atom_id res chain seq x y z
N ASP A 1 -1.10 18.73 1.64
CA ASP A 1 -2.49 18.42 2.01
C ASP A 1 -2.67 16.91 1.97
N GLU A 2 -2.88 16.27 3.12
CA GLU A 2 -3.05 14.81 3.22
C GLU A 2 -4.46 14.31 2.89
N THR A 3 -5.47 15.18 2.97
CA THR A 3 -6.88 14.78 2.84
C THR A 3 -7.39 14.84 1.40
N THR A 4 -6.64 15.45 0.47
CA THR A 4 -6.99 15.48 -0.96
C THR A 4 -6.14 14.53 -1.80
N LEU A 5 -6.75 13.69 -2.63
CA LEU A 5 -6.06 12.88 -3.63
C LEU A 5 -6.59 13.22 -5.03
N ILE A 6 -5.85 14.07 -5.76
CA ILE A 6 -6.24 14.64 -7.06
C ILE A 6 -7.55 15.43 -6.93
N ASP A 7 -8.69 14.79 -7.19
CA ASP A 7 -10.05 15.35 -7.07
C ASP A 7 -10.86 14.77 -5.90
N ILE A 8 -10.34 13.72 -5.22
CA ILE A 8 -10.96 13.15 -4.03
C ILE A 8 -10.63 14.00 -2.81
N LYS A 9 -11.59 14.82 -2.34
CA LYS A 9 -11.38 15.78 -1.23
C LYS A 9 -11.42 15.17 0.19
N ASN A 10 -11.92 13.95 0.33
CA ASN A 10 -12.02 13.23 1.61
C ASN A 10 -11.18 11.93 1.57
N PHE A 11 -10.00 12.01 0.98
CA PHE A 11 -9.08 10.91 0.90
C PHE A 11 -8.55 10.55 2.29
N LYS A 12 -8.46 9.24 2.56
CA LYS A 12 -7.79 8.71 3.74
C LYS A 12 -7.22 7.32 3.44
N PHE A 13 -6.16 6.99 4.15
CA PHE A 13 -5.67 5.63 4.24
C PHE A 13 -6.57 4.85 5.21
N ILE A 14 -7.26 3.81 4.71
CA ILE A 14 -8.03 2.86 5.53
C ILE A 14 -7.09 1.98 6.34
N ILE A 15 -6.02 1.52 5.69
CA ILE A 15 -4.93 0.78 6.32
C ILE A 15 -3.68 1.60 6.05
N ASN A 16 -2.97 1.93 7.12
CA ASN A 16 -1.71 2.64 7.08
C ASN A 16 -0.72 1.98 8.04
N HIS A 17 0.56 2.02 7.67
CA HIS A 17 1.68 1.58 8.48
C HIS A 17 2.77 2.63 8.43
N ASP A 18 3.69 2.57 9.38
CA ASP A 18 4.80 3.52 9.49
C ASP A 18 6.14 2.76 9.66
N PRO A 19 6.62 2.08 8.60
CA PRO A 19 7.84 1.29 8.67
C PRO A 19 9.10 2.18 8.68
N CYS A 20 9.01 3.42 8.17
CA CYS A 20 10.16 4.33 8.06
C CYS A 20 10.47 5.12 9.33
N ASN A 21 9.56 5.17 10.30
CA ASN A 21 9.83 5.81 11.60
C ASN A 21 10.90 5.05 12.43
N LYS A 22 11.06 3.74 12.20
CA LYS A 22 12.06 2.91 12.89
C LYS A 22 13.34 2.69 12.09
N THR A 23 13.30 2.92 10.79
CA THR A 23 14.39 2.59 9.87
C THR A 23 14.45 3.62 8.75
N GLN A 24 15.66 4.02 8.34
CA GLN A 24 15.85 4.77 7.10
C GLN A 24 16.27 3.77 6.01
N PRO A 25 15.33 3.25 5.20
CA PRO A 25 15.67 2.29 4.17
C PRO A 25 16.50 2.95 3.07
N LEU A 26 17.47 2.22 2.53
CA LEU A 26 18.16 2.60 1.30
C LEU A 26 17.21 2.52 0.10
N LEU A 27 16.29 1.56 0.11
CA LEU A 27 15.35 1.30 -0.97
C LEU A 27 13.91 1.17 -0.46
N LEU A 28 13.05 2.09 -0.87
CA LEU A 28 11.61 2.00 -0.68
C LEU A 28 10.94 1.53 -1.98
N THR A 29 10.30 0.35 -1.93
CA THR A 29 9.63 -0.25 -3.08
C THR A 29 8.12 -0.15 -2.96
N LEU A 30 7.50 0.59 -3.86
CA LEU A 30 6.06 0.82 -3.90
C LEU A 30 5.41 -0.09 -4.96
N VAL A 31 4.73 -1.15 -4.51
CA VAL A 31 4.14 -2.15 -5.42
C VAL A 31 2.65 -1.93 -5.58
N HIS A 32 2.20 -1.62 -6.79
CA HIS A 32 0.77 -1.64 -7.10
C HIS A 32 0.24 -3.09 -7.07
N SER A 33 -0.79 -3.33 -6.26
CA SER A 33 -1.47 -4.62 -6.21
C SER A 33 -2.97 -4.44 -6.37
N ALA A 34 -3.70 -5.54 -6.51
CA ALA A 34 -5.16 -5.56 -6.47
C ALA A 34 -5.59 -6.41 -5.26
N PRO A 35 -6.73 -6.14 -4.63
CA PRO A 35 -7.21 -6.88 -3.46
C PRO A 35 -7.13 -8.39 -3.60
N GLY A 36 -7.59 -8.94 -4.72
CA GLY A 36 -7.59 -10.38 -5.00
C GLY A 36 -6.21 -11.01 -5.28
N ASN A 37 -5.13 -10.22 -5.41
CA ASN A 37 -3.79 -10.71 -5.79
C ASN A 37 -2.98 -11.27 -4.61
N PHE A 38 -3.61 -11.98 -3.67
CA PHE A 38 -2.96 -12.55 -2.47
C PHE A 38 -1.76 -13.44 -2.83
N ALA A 39 -1.96 -14.41 -3.73
CA ALA A 39 -0.90 -15.33 -4.15
C ALA A 39 0.28 -14.59 -4.82
N LYS A 40 0.00 -13.55 -5.61
CA LYS A 40 1.05 -12.75 -6.25
C LYS A 40 1.86 -11.96 -5.23
N ARG A 41 1.19 -11.33 -4.25
CA ARG A 41 1.90 -10.65 -3.14
C ARG A 41 2.74 -11.63 -2.35
N HIS A 42 2.23 -12.82 -2.07
CA HIS A 42 2.99 -13.85 -1.38
C HIS A 42 4.25 -14.25 -2.15
N VAL A 43 4.16 -14.50 -3.46
CA VAL A 43 5.34 -14.80 -4.29
C VAL A 43 6.36 -13.66 -4.27
N VAL A 44 5.92 -12.40 -4.32
CA VAL A 44 6.84 -11.25 -4.19
C VAL A 44 7.58 -11.29 -2.84
N ARG A 45 6.86 -11.52 -1.72
CA ARG A 45 7.47 -11.61 -0.38
C ARG A 45 8.50 -12.73 -0.25
N GLU A 46 8.23 -13.88 -0.88
CA GLU A 46 9.12 -15.06 -0.85
C GLU A 46 10.30 -14.97 -1.84
N THR A 47 10.30 -13.96 -2.73
CA THR A 47 11.33 -13.82 -3.77
C THR A 47 12.09 -12.50 -3.60
N TRP A 48 11.97 -11.57 -4.54
CA TRP A 48 12.74 -10.33 -4.58
C TRP A 48 12.25 -9.29 -3.57
N GLY A 49 11.04 -9.45 -3.04
CA GLY A 49 10.38 -8.47 -2.17
C GLY A 49 10.49 -8.78 -0.67
N LYS A 50 11.52 -9.53 -0.26
CA LYS A 50 11.77 -9.85 1.15
C LYS A 50 12.18 -8.58 1.90
N GLN A 51 11.41 -8.19 2.90
CA GLN A 51 11.71 -7.00 3.71
C GLN A 51 13.00 -7.17 4.52
N THR A 52 13.81 -6.12 4.55
CA THR A 52 15.01 -6.00 5.38
C THR A 52 15.05 -4.60 6.02
N SER A 53 16.02 -4.32 6.88
CA SER A 53 16.23 -2.96 7.42
C SER A 53 16.60 -1.93 6.34
N GLU A 54 17.15 -2.39 5.21
CA GLU A 54 17.59 -1.53 4.10
C GLU A 54 16.57 -1.46 2.97
N MET A 55 15.70 -2.47 2.83
CA MET A 55 14.71 -2.56 1.76
C MET A 55 13.31 -2.79 2.33
N ILE A 56 12.44 -1.80 2.14
CA ILE A 56 11.04 -1.87 2.54
C ILE A 56 10.19 -2.06 1.29
N VAL A 57 9.25 -3.01 1.33
CA VAL A 57 8.35 -3.33 0.23
C VAL A 57 6.91 -3.19 0.70
N LEU A 58 6.15 -2.29 0.09
CA LEU A 58 4.76 -2.02 0.46
C LEU A 58 3.82 -2.27 -0.72
N PHE A 59 2.67 -2.87 -0.42
CA PHE A 59 1.62 -3.14 -1.40
C PHE A 59 0.51 -2.11 -1.29
N PHE A 60 0.31 -1.35 -2.37
CA PHE A 60 -0.73 -0.34 -2.47
C PHE A 60 -1.97 -0.90 -3.14
N ILE A 61 -3.11 -0.80 -2.45
CA ILE A 61 -4.42 -1.25 -2.92
C ILE A 61 -5.50 -0.18 -2.68
N GLY A 62 -6.60 -0.28 -3.41
CA GLY A 62 -7.84 0.44 -3.11
C GLY A 62 -8.78 -0.36 -2.22
N LYS A 63 -9.90 0.26 -1.86
CA LYS A 63 -11.04 -0.38 -1.20
C LYS A 63 -11.66 -1.45 -2.11
N THR A 64 -12.10 -2.54 -1.49
CA THR A 64 -12.98 -3.53 -2.12
C THR A 64 -13.99 -4.04 -1.10
N ASP A 65 -15.15 -4.49 -1.60
CA ASP A 65 -16.16 -5.14 -0.77
C ASP A 65 -15.99 -6.68 -0.79
N LYS A 66 -15.44 -7.24 -1.87
CA LYS A 66 -15.33 -8.71 -2.06
C LYS A 66 -14.27 -9.37 -1.18
N TYR A 67 -13.12 -8.70 -0.97
CA TYR A 67 -11.96 -9.30 -0.29
C TYR A 67 -11.63 -8.62 1.05
N LYS A 68 -12.59 -7.91 1.65
CA LYS A 68 -12.36 -7.08 2.84
C LYS A 68 -11.78 -7.88 4.01
N ILE A 69 -12.37 -9.03 4.34
CA ILE A 69 -11.94 -9.88 5.46
C ILE A 69 -10.53 -10.43 5.19
N ASN A 70 -10.30 -10.98 4.00
CA ASN A 70 -9.00 -11.55 3.63
C ASN A 70 -7.87 -10.51 3.66
N ILE A 71 -8.13 -9.27 3.24
CA ILE A 71 -7.15 -8.18 3.34
C ILE A 71 -6.83 -7.86 4.80
N ILE A 72 -7.84 -7.82 5.68
CA ILE A 72 -7.60 -7.55 7.10
C ILE A 72 -6.72 -8.64 7.73
N GLU A 73 -6.99 -9.91 7.41
CA GLU A 73 -6.19 -11.04 7.88
C GLU A 73 -4.77 -11.02 7.33
N GLU A 74 -4.60 -10.78 6.02
CA GLU A 74 -3.29 -10.65 5.38
C GLU A 74 -2.50 -9.49 5.99
N ASN A 75 -3.15 -8.33 6.16
CA ASN A 75 -2.53 -7.15 6.74
C ASN A 75 -2.10 -7.40 8.19
N LYS A 76 -2.91 -8.11 8.99
CA LYS A 76 -2.55 -8.47 10.36
C LYS A 76 -1.32 -9.38 10.40
N LYS A 77 -1.14 -10.23 9.39
CA LYS A 77 -0.02 -11.18 9.30
C LYS A 77 1.27 -10.53 8.82
N TYR A 78 1.21 -9.68 7.79
CA TYR A 78 2.40 -9.16 7.11
C TYR A 78 2.69 -7.68 7.36
N GLY A 79 1.69 -6.86 7.70
CA GLY A 79 1.89 -5.44 8.03
C GLY A 79 2.43 -4.56 6.89
N ASP A 80 2.29 -5.00 5.63
CA ASP A 80 2.92 -4.36 4.46
C ASP A 80 1.91 -3.83 3.44
N ILE A 81 0.64 -3.70 3.83
CA ILE A 81 -0.44 -3.23 2.95
C ILE A 81 -0.81 -1.79 3.31
N ILE A 82 -0.83 -0.93 2.29
CA ILE A 82 -1.39 0.43 2.37
C ILE A 82 -2.66 0.46 1.54
N GLN A 83 -3.78 0.85 2.16
CA GLN A 83 -5.09 0.85 1.50
C GLN A 83 -5.71 2.24 1.47
N GLY A 84 -6.03 2.73 0.26
CA GLY A 84 -6.79 3.97 0.07
C GLY A 84 -8.30 3.75 0.12
N ASN A 85 -9.07 4.81 0.43
CA ASN A 85 -10.52 4.76 0.50
C ASN A 85 -11.28 4.87 -0.83
N PHE A 86 -10.58 4.81 -1.97
CA PHE A 86 -11.19 4.77 -3.31
C PHE A 86 -11.39 3.33 -3.77
N LEU A 87 -12.37 3.08 -4.65
CA LEU A 87 -12.63 1.74 -5.20
C LEU A 87 -11.43 1.26 -6.05
N ASP A 88 -10.95 0.05 -5.78
CA ASP A 88 -9.89 -0.55 -6.60
C ASP A 88 -10.45 -1.02 -7.96
N ALA A 89 -10.14 -0.27 -8.99
CA ALA A 89 -10.53 -0.54 -10.37
C ALA A 89 -9.43 -0.07 -11.32
N TYR A 90 -9.36 -0.66 -12.52
CA TYR A 90 -8.36 -0.30 -13.52
C TYR A 90 -8.38 1.19 -13.88
N ARG A 91 -9.57 1.78 -13.99
CA ARG A 91 -9.74 3.23 -14.24
C ARG A 91 -9.17 4.11 -13.11
N ASN A 92 -9.03 3.56 -11.91
CA ASN A 92 -8.54 4.25 -10.71
C ASN A 92 -7.04 3.98 -10.44
N MET A 93 -6.31 3.43 -11.41
CA MET A 93 -4.87 3.16 -11.25
C MET A 93 -4.06 4.44 -11.05
N THR A 94 -4.47 5.57 -11.64
CA THR A 94 -3.82 6.88 -11.40
C THR A 94 -3.93 7.29 -9.93
N TYR A 95 -5.10 7.13 -9.30
CA TYR A 95 -5.25 7.38 -7.86
C TYR A 95 -4.31 6.52 -7.04
N LYS A 96 -4.18 5.23 -7.39
CA LYS A 96 -3.26 4.32 -6.71
C LYS A 96 -1.81 4.76 -6.82
N HIS A 97 -1.40 5.22 -8.00
CA HIS A 97 -0.04 5.73 -8.22
C HIS A 97 0.25 6.99 -7.42
N VAL A 98 -0.63 7.99 -7.53
CA VAL A 98 -0.47 9.25 -6.79
C VAL A 98 -0.56 9.01 -5.29
N MET A 99 -1.41 8.08 -4.84
CA MET A 99 -1.48 7.66 -3.44
C MET A 99 -0.15 7.09 -2.95
N ALA A 100 0.50 6.22 -3.74
CA ALA A 100 1.76 5.62 -3.35
C ALA A 100 2.88 6.67 -3.22
N LEU A 101 3.00 7.58 -4.19
CA LEU A 101 3.97 8.69 -4.13
C LEU A 101 3.68 9.63 -2.97
N LYS A 102 2.40 9.94 -2.73
CA LYS A 102 1.97 10.75 -1.59
C LYS A 102 2.36 10.09 -0.27
N TRP A 103 2.10 8.79 -0.13
CA TRP A 103 2.47 8.04 1.06
C TRP A 103 3.98 8.10 1.29
N ALA A 104 4.79 7.86 0.26
CA ALA A 104 6.25 7.92 0.38
C ALA A 104 6.72 9.32 0.83
N THR A 105 6.16 10.37 0.24
CA THR A 105 6.53 11.76 0.55
C THR A 105 6.22 12.17 2.00
N TYR A 106 5.09 11.73 2.54
CA TYR A 106 4.62 12.16 3.88
C TYR A 106 4.97 11.19 5.01
N HIS A 107 5.11 9.90 4.73
CA HIS A 107 5.36 8.86 5.74
C HIS A 107 6.75 8.23 5.64
N CYS A 108 7.55 8.54 4.63
CA CYS A 108 8.92 8.05 4.48
C CYS A 108 9.82 9.09 3.76
N PRO A 109 9.98 10.30 4.34
CA PRO A 109 10.78 11.37 3.74
C PRO A 109 12.28 11.06 3.72
#